data_AF-A0A414A4Y8-F1
#
_entry.id   AF-A0A414A4Y8-F1
#
_cell.length_a   1.000
_cell.length_b   1.000
_cell.length_c   1.000
_cell.angle_alpha   90.00
_cell.angle_beta   90.00
_cell.angle_gamma   90.00
#
_symmetry.space_group_name_H-M   'P 1'
#
loop_
_entity.id
_entity.type
_entity.pdbx_description
1 polymer ?
#
loop_
_entity_poly.entity_id
_entity_poly.type
_entity_poly.pdbx_seq_one_letter_code
_entity_poly.pdbx_strand_id
1 'polypeptide(L)'
;MRGWPEEVVTWLRENVPGRTSKEVAEIINQQGYDRKYGMTFTESMIKGAKNRYGIKSGTPSGTKKGSSFKYPEGMEEYVRSVAQGRKTEEIEEMVSLHFGIEFSASQCRAYKKNHDIVSGVDCRFRPGQEPPNKGKPMSHEQYKKCKATMFKKGQIPKNHMEVGEYTHTTDGYLIRKVQEKGTQRERFEFVHRAVWEEQTDLFRQARWYRSSMETRTTAT
;
A
#
# COMPACT_ATOMS: atom_id res chain seq x y z
N MET A 1 31.69 6.80 44.57
CA MET A 1 31.95 7.27 43.19
C MET A 1 32.29 8.74 43.24
N ARG A 2 33.48 9.18 42.80
CA ARG A 2 33.76 10.62 42.68
C ARG A 2 32.82 11.19 41.60
N GLY A 3 31.98 12.14 41.99
CA GLY A 3 31.10 12.87 41.07
C GLY A 3 31.90 13.79 40.14
N TRP A 4 31.26 14.29 39.09
CA TRP A 4 31.88 15.33 38.27
C TRP A 4 32.05 16.61 39.09
N PRO A 5 33.18 17.32 38.98
CA PRO A 5 33.33 18.63 39.62
C PRO A 5 32.24 19.61 39.15
N GLU A 6 31.71 20.40 40.07
CA GLU A 6 30.58 21.31 39.79
C GLU A 6 30.93 22.38 38.74
N GLU A 7 32.17 22.88 38.76
CA GLU A 7 32.72 23.79 37.73
C GLU A 7 32.68 23.15 36.33
N VAL A 8 32.93 21.84 36.23
CA VAL A 8 32.92 21.14 34.95
C VAL A 8 31.47 20.94 34.48
N VAL A 9 30.54 20.67 35.39
CA VAL A 9 29.12 20.51 35.05
C VAL A 9 28.49 21.84 34.60
N THR A 10 28.81 22.94 35.26
CA THR A 10 28.37 24.29 34.87
C THR A 10 28.92 24.66 33.49
N TRP A 11 30.22 24.44 33.27
CA TRP A 11 30.85 24.63 31.97
C TRP A 11 30.18 23.80 30.87
N LEU A 12 29.84 22.53 31.15
CA LEU A 12 29.13 21.68 30.20
C LEU A 12 27.73 22.20 29.85
N ARG A 13 27.01 22.80 30.80
CA ARG A 13 25.68 23.37 30.51
C ARG A 13 25.74 24.53 29.51
N GLU A 14 26.81 25.33 29.57
CA GLU A 14 27.03 26.46 28.67
C GLU A 14 27.57 26.03 27.30
N ASN A 15 28.43 25.00 27.27
CA ASN A 15 29.21 24.67 26.06
C ASN A 15 28.68 23.48 25.24
N VAL A 16 27.79 22.67 25.80
CA VAL A 16 27.17 21.52 25.11
C VAL A 16 26.09 21.88 24.08
N PRO A 17 25.23 22.90 24.29
CA PRO A 17 24.25 23.29 23.28
C PRO A 17 24.90 23.61 21.93
N GLY A 18 24.40 23.02 20.85
CA GLY A 18 24.88 23.21 19.48
C GLY A 18 26.09 22.37 19.07
N ARG A 19 26.81 21.71 20.00
CA ARG A 19 28.05 20.98 19.72
C ARG A 19 27.91 19.46 19.86
N THR A 20 28.65 18.73 19.03
CA THR A 20 28.77 17.27 19.15
C THR A 20 29.55 16.91 20.42
N SER A 21 29.32 15.70 20.96
CA SER A 21 30.08 15.24 22.13
C SER A 21 31.59 15.11 21.86
N LYS A 22 31.98 14.93 20.59
CA LYS A 22 33.38 14.88 20.16
C LYS A 22 34.02 16.26 20.28
N GLU A 23 33.40 17.29 19.69
CA GLU A 23 33.89 18.68 19.78
C GLU A 23 33.97 19.15 21.24
N VAL A 24 32.97 18.83 22.07
CA VAL A 24 32.98 19.19 23.50
C VAL A 24 34.14 18.51 24.24
N ALA A 25 34.47 17.25 23.93
CA ALA A 25 35.61 16.55 24.51
C ALA A 25 36.95 17.17 24.09
N GLU A 26 37.06 17.65 22.85
CA GLU A 26 38.26 18.35 22.38
C GLU A 26 38.43 19.70 23.11
N ILE A 27 37.36 20.50 23.20
CA ILE A 27 37.39 21.83 23.83
C ILE A 27 37.70 21.72 25.34
N ILE A 28 37.08 20.79 26.06
CA ILE A 28 37.26 20.69 27.51
C ILE A 28 38.68 20.24 27.89
N ASN A 29 39.32 19.40 27.06
CA ASN A 29 40.71 19.00 27.25
C ASN A 29 41.68 20.16 26.94
N GLN A 30 41.30 21.11 26.08
CA GLN A 30 42.09 22.33 25.83
C GLN A 30 42.01 23.34 27.00
N GLN A 31 40.99 23.27 27.86
CA GLN A 31 40.79 24.19 28.98
C GLN A 31 41.64 23.87 30.22
N GLY A 32 42.42 22.79 30.21
CA GLY A 32 43.34 22.45 31.31
C GLY A 32 42.68 21.81 32.54
N TYR A 33 41.40 21.43 32.45
CA TYR A 33 40.69 20.71 33.52
C TYR A 33 41.28 19.32 33.79
N ASP A 34 41.96 18.75 32.81
CA ASP A 34 42.69 17.49 32.90
C ASP A 34 43.82 17.54 33.93
N ARG A 35 44.59 18.63 33.95
CA ARG A 35 45.66 18.86 34.93
C ARG A 35 45.09 19.20 36.30
N LYS A 36 44.01 19.98 36.35
CA LYS A 36 43.37 20.42 37.60
C LYS A 36 42.75 19.27 38.38
N TYR A 37 42.10 18.33 37.69
CA TYR A 37 41.36 17.24 38.33
C TYR A 37 41.99 15.85 38.10
N GLY A 38 43.06 15.75 37.31
CA GLY A 38 43.69 14.48 36.95
C GLY A 38 42.78 13.59 36.10
N MET A 39 41.93 14.19 35.25
CA MET A 39 40.89 13.50 34.49
C MET A 39 41.01 13.77 33.00
N THR A 40 41.13 12.73 32.17
CA THR A 40 41.07 12.89 30.72
C THR A 40 39.63 12.78 30.25
N PHE A 41 39.11 13.82 29.58
CA PHE A 41 37.72 13.84 29.14
C PHE A 41 37.60 13.16 27.77
N THR A 42 37.02 11.96 27.74
CA THR A 42 36.72 11.24 26.49
C THR A 42 35.30 11.51 26.02
N GLU A 43 35.02 11.27 24.73
CA GLU A 43 33.67 11.43 24.16
C GLU A 43 32.60 10.62 24.93
N SER A 44 32.95 9.39 25.35
CA SER A 44 32.04 8.53 26.13
C SER A 44 31.76 9.09 27.52
N MET A 45 32.75 9.70 28.17
CA MET A 45 32.57 10.38 29.46
C MET A 45 31.64 11.59 29.34
N ILE A 46 31.79 12.40 28.28
CA ILE A 46 30.92 13.53 28.00
C ILE A 46 29.49 13.05 27.69
N LYS A 47 29.33 11.98 26.90
CA LYS A 47 28.00 11.36 26.68
C LYS A 47 27.36 10.89 27.98
N GLY A 48 28.12 10.23 28.85
CA GLY A 48 27.66 9.80 30.17
C GLY A 48 27.25 10.97 31.07
N ALA A 49 28.03 12.06 31.08
CA ALA A 49 27.73 13.28 31.82
C ALA A 49 26.46 13.97 31.32
N LYS A 50 26.31 14.13 29.99
CA LYS A 50 25.10 14.67 29.37
C LYS A 50 23.84 13.92 29.79
N ASN A 51 23.90 12.59 29.81
CA ASN A 51 22.78 11.75 30.25
C ASN A 51 22.52 11.90 31.76
N ARG A 52 23.57 11.87 32.59
CA ARG A 52 23.46 11.97 34.06
C ARG A 52 22.90 13.31 34.53
N TYR A 53 23.31 14.40 33.89
CA TYR A 53 22.95 15.76 34.28
C TYR A 53 21.85 16.39 33.39
N GLY A 54 21.25 15.61 32.50
CA GLY A 54 20.13 16.06 31.66
C GLY A 54 20.49 17.11 30.61
N ILE A 55 21.75 17.20 30.20
CA ILE A 55 22.25 18.23 29.27
C ILE A 55 22.00 17.79 27.82
N LYS A 56 21.21 18.59 27.08
CA LYS A 56 20.87 18.32 25.67
C LYS A 56 21.74 19.18 24.75
N SER A 57 22.38 18.58 23.74
CA SER A 57 23.14 19.34 22.74
C SER A 57 22.28 19.89 21.61
N GLY A 58 21.08 19.35 21.38
CA GLY A 58 20.21 19.79 20.28
C GLY A 58 20.77 19.55 18.87
N THR A 59 21.95 18.93 18.74
CA THR A 59 22.57 18.60 17.46
C THR A 59 21.73 17.54 16.73
N PRO A 60 21.40 17.73 15.43
CA PRO A 60 20.75 16.71 14.64
C PRO A 60 21.53 15.40 14.70
N SER A 61 20.88 14.32 15.15
CA SER A 61 21.47 12.99 15.21
C SER A 61 21.11 12.19 13.97
N GLY A 62 22.04 11.37 13.47
CA GLY A 62 21.83 10.50 12.31
C GLY A 62 22.46 11.06 11.03
N THR A 63 22.47 10.23 9.98
CA THR A 63 22.90 10.65 8.64
C THR A 63 21.85 11.58 8.02
N LYS A 64 22.27 12.49 7.12
CA LYS A 64 21.33 13.35 6.40
C LYS A 64 20.30 12.48 5.69
N LYS A 65 19.02 12.87 5.71
CA LYS A 65 17.96 12.17 4.97
C LYS A 65 18.37 12.08 3.49
N GLY A 66 18.35 10.88 2.92
CA GLY A 66 18.80 10.62 1.54
C GLY A 66 20.29 10.29 1.38
N SER A 67 21.13 10.50 2.40
CA SER A 67 22.54 10.10 2.33
C SER A 67 22.71 8.60 2.59
N SER A 68 23.47 7.92 1.73
CA SER A 68 23.80 6.50 1.85
C SER A 68 25.29 6.29 1.58
N PHE A 69 25.96 5.50 2.40
CA PHE A 69 27.34 5.08 2.15
C PHE A 69 27.47 4.14 0.94
N LYS A 70 26.35 3.59 0.45
CA LYS A 70 26.34 2.64 -0.68
C LYS A 70 26.49 3.36 -2.03
N TYR A 71 25.97 4.57 -2.13
CA TYR A 71 25.87 5.28 -3.40
C TYR A 71 26.85 6.45 -3.41
N PRO A 72 27.52 6.72 -4.54
CA PRO A 72 28.46 7.82 -4.65
C PRO A 72 27.79 9.18 -4.40
N GLU A 73 28.58 10.13 -3.92
CA GLU A 73 28.16 11.52 -3.78
C GLU A 73 27.78 12.10 -5.15
N GLY A 74 26.73 12.93 -5.21
CA GLY A 74 26.23 13.49 -6.47
C GLY A 74 25.26 12.59 -7.26
N MET A 75 25.02 11.35 -6.79
CA MET A 75 24.16 10.41 -7.50
C MET A 75 22.70 10.85 -7.55
N GLU A 76 22.18 11.46 -6.48
CA GLU A 76 20.79 11.90 -6.44
C GLU A 76 20.54 12.99 -7.49
N GLU A 77 21.43 13.99 -7.55
CA GLU A 77 21.38 15.10 -8.48
C GLU A 77 21.42 14.59 -9.93
N TYR A 78 22.32 13.64 -10.22
CA TYR A 78 22.41 13.04 -11.53
C TYR A 78 21.13 12.27 -11.90
N VAL A 79 20.65 11.37 -11.03
CA VAL A 79 19.43 10.59 -11.27
C VAL A 79 18.23 11.51 -11.50
N ARG A 80 18.10 12.58 -10.73
CA ARG A 80 17.02 13.56 -10.88
C ARG A 80 17.07 14.28 -12.23
N SER A 81 18.27 14.60 -12.71
CA SER A 81 18.45 15.25 -14.03
C SER A 81 18.06 14.35 -15.21
N VAL A 82 18.31 13.05 -15.09
CA VAL A 82 18.06 12.10 -16.18
C VAL A 82 16.69 11.41 -16.13
N ALA A 83 16.03 11.40 -14.98
CA ALA A 83 14.84 10.57 -14.76
C ALA A 83 13.64 10.95 -15.63
N GLN A 84 13.46 12.22 -15.97
CA GLN A 84 12.27 12.69 -16.68
C GLN A 84 12.12 12.02 -18.06
N GLY A 85 10.96 11.41 -18.31
CA GLY A 85 10.61 10.78 -19.57
C GLY A 85 11.27 9.43 -19.84
N ARG A 86 12.16 8.95 -18.96
CA ARG A 86 12.95 7.73 -19.20
C ARG A 86 12.49 6.54 -18.39
N LYS A 87 12.63 5.35 -18.98
CA LYS A 87 12.36 4.08 -18.31
C LYS A 87 13.45 3.80 -17.28
N THR A 88 13.13 2.91 -16.34
CA THR A 88 14.08 2.54 -15.28
C THR A 88 15.35 1.91 -15.84
N GLU A 89 15.23 1.06 -16.86
CA GLU A 89 16.36 0.36 -17.49
C GLU A 89 17.36 1.37 -18.14
N GLU A 90 16.85 2.43 -18.78
CA GLU A 90 17.69 3.48 -19.36
C GLU A 90 18.40 4.31 -18.29
N ILE A 91 17.70 4.62 -17.18
CA ILE A 91 18.27 5.38 -16.07
C ILE A 91 19.37 4.58 -15.37
N GLU A 92 19.15 3.28 -15.20
CA GLU A 92 20.12 2.35 -14.63
C GLU A 92 21.42 2.33 -15.43
N GLU A 93 21.35 2.11 -16.75
CA GLU A 93 22.52 2.06 -17.62
C GLU A 93 23.32 3.37 -17.57
N MET A 94 22.63 4.51 -17.64
CA MET A 94 23.28 5.82 -17.56
C MET A 94 23.95 6.08 -16.21
N VAL A 95 23.38 5.59 -15.12
CA VAL A 95 23.97 5.73 -13.77
C VAL A 95 25.17 4.82 -13.61
N SER A 96 25.07 3.55 -14.02
CA SER A 96 26.18 2.60 -14.00
C SER A 96 27.37 3.12 -14.79
N LEU A 97 27.12 3.68 -15.99
CA LEU A 97 28.16 4.27 -16.84
C LEU A 97 28.77 5.54 -16.24
N HIS A 98 27.95 6.45 -15.72
CA HIS A 98 28.41 7.75 -15.19
C HIS A 98 29.28 7.59 -13.94
N PHE A 99 28.92 6.65 -13.05
CA PHE A 99 29.61 6.46 -11.78
C PHE A 99 30.55 5.25 -11.75
N GLY A 100 30.55 4.41 -12.79
CA GLY A 100 31.36 3.19 -12.85
C GLY A 100 30.97 2.17 -11.77
N ILE A 101 29.66 2.07 -11.46
CA ILE A 101 29.15 1.19 -10.39
C ILE A 101 28.24 0.10 -10.96
N GLU A 102 28.17 -1.02 -10.24
CA GLU A 102 27.16 -2.06 -10.46
C GLU A 102 25.81 -1.59 -9.91
N PHE A 103 24.99 -0.99 -10.77
CA PHE A 103 23.65 -0.51 -10.43
C PHE A 103 22.60 -1.25 -11.24
N SER A 104 21.68 -1.95 -10.57
CA SER A 104 20.67 -2.80 -11.22
C SER A 104 19.29 -2.15 -11.32
N ALA A 105 18.40 -2.66 -12.19
CA ALA A 105 17.06 -2.12 -12.41
C ALA A 105 16.24 -2.06 -11.11
N SER A 106 16.37 -3.09 -10.27
CA SER A 106 15.67 -3.17 -8.99
C SER A 106 16.22 -2.14 -8.00
N GLN A 107 17.55 -1.93 -7.99
CA GLN A 107 18.19 -0.89 -7.19
C GLN A 107 17.78 0.50 -7.66
N CYS A 108 17.72 0.75 -8.98
CA CYS A 108 17.22 1.99 -9.55
C CYS A 108 15.77 2.29 -9.16
N ARG A 109 14.87 1.30 -9.21
CA ARG A 109 13.48 1.46 -8.75
C ARG A 109 13.42 1.81 -7.26
N ALA A 110 14.15 1.08 -6.42
CA ALA A 110 14.19 1.34 -4.98
C ALA A 110 14.77 2.71 -4.66
N TYR A 111 15.86 3.09 -5.34
CA TYR A 111 16.51 4.38 -5.19
C TYR A 111 15.55 5.53 -5.54
N LYS A 112 14.94 5.50 -6.73
CA LYS A 112 13.96 6.52 -7.14
C LYS A 112 12.81 6.64 -6.14
N LYS A 113 12.30 5.52 -5.64
CA LYS A 113 11.24 5.50 -4.62
C LYS A 113 11.69 6.14 -3.29
N ASN A 114 12.90 5.85 -2.83
CA ASN A 114 13.41 6.36 -1.56
C ASN A 114 13.77 7.86 -1.60
N HIS A 115 14.03 8.39 -2.79
CA HIS A 115 14.37 9.79 -3.04
C HIS A 115 13.22 10.60 -3.68
N ASP A 116 12.01 10.03 -3.73
CA ASP A 116 10.81 10.67 -4.30
C ASP A 116 10.99 11.15 -5.75
N ILE A 117 11.79 10.42 -6.55
CA ILE A 117 12.09 10.73 -7.95
C ILE A 117 11.05 10.05 -8.86
N VAL A 118 10.30 10.85 -9.60
CA VAL A 118 9.27 10.38 -10.55
C VAL A 118 9.75 10.59 -11.98
N SER A 119 9.75 9.54 -12.80
CA SER A 119 10.17 9.64 -14.21
C SER A 119 9.06 10.09 -15.16
N GLY A 120 7.79 10.07 -14.74
CA GLY A 120 6.66 10.55 -15.55
C GLY A 120 6.36 9.70 -16.80
N VAL A 121 6.87 8.46 -16.87
CA VAL A 121 6.60 7.55 -18.00
C VAL A 121 5.19 6.98 -17.88
N ASP A 122 4.40 7.10 -18.95
CA ASP A 122 3.11 6.42 -19.03
C ASP A 122 3.31 4.93 -19.32
N CYS A 123 2.95 4.10 -18.34
CA CYS A 123 3.04 2.64 -18.39
C CYS A 123 1.71 1.97 -18.76
N ARG A 124 0.68 2.73 -19.17
CA ARG A 124 -0.61 2.16 -19.61
C ARG A 124 -0.47 1.45 -20.96
N PHE A 125 -1.27 0.41 -21.16
CA PHE A 125 -1.39 -0.22 -22.47
C PHE A 125 -1.98 0.77 -23.47
N ARG A 126 -1.34 0.89 -24.64
CA ARG A 126 -1.84 1.79 -25.68
C ARG A 126 -3.06 1.16 -26.37
N PRO A 127 -4.08 1.95 -26.76
CA PRO A 127 -5.17 1.43 -27.58
C PRO A 127 -4.62 0.72 -28.83
N GLY A 128 -5.15 -0.47 -29.13
CA GLY A 128 -4.69 -1.31 -30.25
C GLY A 128 -3.45 -2.18 -29.95
N GLN A 129 -2.83 -2.06 -28.79
CA GLN A 129 -1.72 -2.92 -28.39
C GLN A 129 -2.22 -4.35 -28.10
N GLU A 130 -1.70 -5.32 -28.83
CA GLU A 130 -1.99 -6.73 -28.57
C GLU A 130 -1.27 -7.21 -27.29
N PRO A 131 -1.99 -7.74 -26.29
CA PRO A 131 -1.36 -8.28 -25.09
C PRO A 131 -0.42 -9.44 -25.43
N PRO A 132 0.76 -9.55 -24.81
CA PRO A 132 1.74 -10.60 -25.11
C PRO A 132 1.21 -12.04 -24.98
N ASN A 133 0.17 -12.22 -24.17
CA ASN A 133 -0.45 -13.51 -23.87
C ASN A 133 -1.73 -13.78 -24.68
N LYS A 134 -2.17 -12.86 -25.53
CA LYS A 134 -3.40 -13.04 -26.29
C LYS A 134 -3.26 -14.24 -27.24
N GLY A 135 -4.23 -15.16 -27.17
CA GLY A 135 -4.25 -16.37 -28.00
C GLY A 135 -3.24 -17.46 -27.62
N LYS A 136 -2.38 -17.24 -26.63
CA LYS A 136 -1.40 -18.25 -26.21
C LYS A 136 -2.01 -19.17 -25.15
N PRO A 137 -2.04 -20.50 -25.37
CA PRO A 137 -2.48 -21.44 -24.34
C PRO A 137 -1.50 -21.45 -23.17
N MET A 138 -1.99 -21.83 -22.00
CA MET A 138 -1.16 -22.03 -20.81
C MET A 138 -0.11 -23.12 -21.07
N SER A 139 1.11 -22.96 -20.56
CA SER A 139 2.15 -23.97 -20.73
C SER A 139 1.77 -25.29 -20.04
N HIS A 140 2.28 -26.41 -20.54
CA HIS A 140 1.97 -27.74 -19.98
C HIS A 140 2.37 -27.86 -18.50
N GLU A 141 3.49 -27.24 -18.11
CA GLU A 141 3.96 -27.23 -16.72
C GLU A 141 3.03 -26.44 -15.80
N GLN A 142 2.60 -25.25 -16.24
CA GLN A 142 1.64 -24.44 -15.52
C GLN A 142 0.29 -25.16 -15.41
N TYR A 143 -0.16 -25.76 -16.51
CA TYR A 143 -1.38 -26.56 -16.53
C TYR A 143 -1.31 -27.72 -15.52
N LYS A 144 -0.22 -28.49 -15.47
CA LYS A 144 -0.05 -29.58 -14.49
C LYS A 144 -0.17 -29.08 -13.04
N LYS A 145 0.43 -27.93 -12.72
CA LYS A 145 0.35 -27.32 -11.37
C LYS A 145 -1.07 -26.87 -11.03
N CYS A 146 -1.77 -26.26 -11.98
CA CYS A 146 -3.12 -25.71 -11.77
C CYS A 146 -4.23 -26.75 -11.92
N LYS A 147 -4.00 -27.87 -12.61
CA LYS A 147 -5.01 -28.88 -12.94
C LYS A 147 -5.80 -29.38 -11.73
N ALA A 148 -5.17 -29.46 -10.56
CA ALA A 148 -5.82 -29.91 -9.33
C ALA A 148 -6.89 -28.94 -8.80
N THR A 149 -6.75 -27.64 -9.05
CA THR A 149 -7.68 -26.59 -8.59
C THR A 149 -8.66 -26.13 -9.68
N MET A 150 -8.48 -26.59 -10.91
CA MET A 150 -9.40 -26.26 -12.01
C MET A 150 -10.74 -26.98 -11.87
N PHE A 151 -11.83 -26.28 -12.18
CA PHE A 151 -13.16 -26.88 -12.25
C PHE A 151 -13.18 -27.99 -13.30
N LYS A 152 -13.67 -29.16 -12.90
CA LYS A 152 -13.84 -30.28 -13.83
C LYS A 152 -15.07 -30.04 -14.70
N LYS A 153 -15.03 -30.48 -15.96
CA LYS A 153 -16.19 -30.42 -16.85
C LYS A 153 -17.37 -31.14 -16.20
N GLY A 154 -18.52 -30.47 -16.07
CA GLY A 154 -19.74 -31.01 -15.46
C GLY A 154 -19.76 -30.98 -13.93
N GLN A 155 -18.78 -30.37 -13.26
CA GLN A 155 -18.80 -30.20 -11.81
C GLN A 155 -19.85 -29.16 -11.41
N ILE A 156 -20.90 -29.60 -10.71
CA ILE A 156 -21.92 -28.74 -10.13
C ILE A 156 -21.46 -28.30 -8.73
N PRO A 157 -21.50 -27.00 -8.38
CA PRO A 157 -21.15 -26.52 -7.04
C PRO A 157 -22.05 -27.16 -5.97
N LYS A 158 -21.50 -27.40 -4.77
CA LYS A 158 -22.27 -27.97 -3.65
C LYS A 158 -23.48 -27.12 -3.25
N ASN A 159 -23.41 -25.80 -3.45
CA ASN A 159 -24.47 -24.85 -3.14
C ASN A 159 -25.45 -24.66 -4.31
N HIS A 160 -25.46 -25.57 -5.27
CA HIS A 160 -26.43 -25.55 -6.34
C HIS A 160 -27.83 -25.83 -5.77
N MET A 161 -28.75 -24.90 -6.04
CA MET A 161 -30.15 -25.01 -5.64
C MET A 161 -30.98 -25.55 -6.79
N GLU A 162 -32.02 -26.32 -6.49
CA GLU A 162 -33.00 -26.77 -7.49
C GLU A 162 -34.05 -25.68 -7.76
N VAL A 163 -34.69 -25.74 -8.93
CA VAL A 163 -35.79 -24.81 -9.26
C VAL A 163 -36.97 -25.08 -8.33
N GLY A 164 -37.52 -24.03 -7.73
CA GLY A 164 -38.56 -24.08 -6.72
C GLY A 164 -38.05 -23.93 -5.28
N GLU A 165 -36.74 -24.08 -5.04
CA GLU A 165 -36.18 -23.90 -3.70
C GLU A 165 -36.16 -22.43 -3.29
N TYR A 166 -36.33 -22.22 -1.99
CA TYR A 166 -36.33 -20.91 -1.35
C TYR A 166 -35.00 -20.64 -0.65
N THR A 167 -34.54 -19.40 -0.73
CA THR A 167 -33.40 -18.92 0.04
C THR A 167 -33.60 -17.46 0.44
N HIS A 168 -32.69 -16.93 1.25
CA HIS A 168 -32.71 -15.54 1.67
C HIS A 168 -31.61 -14.76 0.97
N THR A 169 -31.92 -13.53 0.58
CA THR A 169 -30.92 -12.54 0.18
C THR A 169 -30.11 -12.07 1.39
N THR A 170 -28.99 -11.39 1.14
CA THR A 170 -28.18 -10.77 2.20
C THR A 170 -28.99 -9.83 3.09
N ASP A 171 -30.00 -9.14 2.52
CA ASP A 171 -30.87 -8.21 3.23
C ASP A 171 -32.07 -8.89 3.92
N GLY A 172 -32.16 -10.23 3.89
CA GLY A 172 -33.19 -11.00 4.59
C GLY A 172 -34.48 -11.25 3.81
N TYR A 173 -34.59 -10.81 2.55
CA TYR A 173 -35.77 -11.11 1.74
C TYR A 173 -35.78 -12.55 1.23
N LEU A 174 -36.95 -13.19 1.30
CA LEU A 174 -37.21 -14.51 0.73
C LEU A 174 -37.26 -14.44 -0.80
N ILE A 175 -36.42 -15.25 -1.44
CA ILE A 175 -36.36 -15.44 -2.89
C ILE A 175 -36.55 -16.91 -3.25
N ARG A 176 -37.22 -17.18 -4.38
CA ARG A 176 -37.37 -18.52 -4.95
C ARG A 176 -36.57 -18.66 -6.23
N LYS A 177 -35.96 -19.82 -6.47
CA LYS A 177 -35.34 -20.10 -7.77
C LYS A 177 -36.42 -20.45 -8.78
N VAL A 178 -36.57 -19.66 -9.86
CA VAL A 178 -37.62 -19.84 -10.88
C VAL A 178 -37.11 -20.61 -12.09
N GLN A 179 -35.83 -20.50 -12.40
CA GLN A 179 -35.24 -21.21 -13.54
C GLN A 179 -33.74 -21.45 -13.37
N GLU A 180 -33.22 -22.41 -14.14
CA GLU A 180 -31.82 -22.84 -14.04
C GLU A 180 -30.84 -21.90 -14.77
N LYS A 181 -31.28 -21.39 -15.92
CA LYS A 181 -30.44 -20.62 -16.85
C LYS A 181 -30.84 -19.15 -16.83
N GLY A 182 -29.93 -18.30 -17.28
CA GLY A 182 -30.11 -16.84 -17.31
C GLY A 182 -29.27 -16.11 -16.27
N THR A 183 -29.46 -14.80 -16.21
CA THR A 183 -28.82 -13.93 -15.24
C THR A 183 -29.32 -14.23 -13.82
N GLN A 184 -28.58 -13.81 -12.80
CA GLN A 184 -28.97 -14.04 -11.41
C GLN A 184 -30.37 -13.46 -11.09
N ARG A 185 -30.74 -12.32 -11.68
CA ARG A 185 -32.04 -11.67 -11.48
C ARG A 185 -33.19 -12.40 -12.16
N GLU A 186 -32.93 -13.14 -13.23
CA GLU A 186 -33.95 -13.93 -13.92
C GLU A 186 -34.12 -15.31 -13.27
N ARG A 187 -33.05 -15.84 -12.68
CA ARG A 187 -33.08 -17.14 -11.99
C ARG A 187 -33.79 -17.08 -10.64
N PHE A 188 -33.82 -15.92 -9.99
CA PHE A 188 -34.38 -15.75 -8.65
C PHE A 188 -35.44 -14.65 -8.63
N GLU A 189 -36.58 -14.95 -8.03
CA GLU A 189 -37.70 -14.03 -7.88
C GLU A 189 -37.97 -13.74 -6.41
N PHE A 190 -38.27 -12.48 -6.11
CA PHE A 190 -38.70 -12.07 -4.77
C PHE A 190 -40.13 -12.52 -4.51
N VAL A 191 -40.29 -13.39 -3.51
CA VAL A 191 -41.59 -14.01 -3.21
C VAL A 191 -42.63 -12.96 -2.83
N HIS A 192 -42.26 -11.97 -2.02
CA HIS A 192 -43.18 -10.89 -1.62
C HIS A 192 -43.71 -10.10 -2.82
N ARG A 193 -42.86 -9.87 -3.83
CA ARG A 193 -43.23 -9.13 -5.04
C ARG A 193 -44.15 -9.97 -5.91
N ALA A 194 -43.83 -11.25 -6.10
CA ALA A 194 -44.66 -12.19 -6.84
C ALA A 194 -46.08 -12.28 -6.25
N VAL A 195 -46.19 -12.43 -4.93
CA VAL A 195 -47.49 -12.48 -4.22
C VAL A 195 -48.26 -11.18 -4.37
N TRP A 196 -47.58 -10.03 -4.30
CA TRP A 196 -48.23 -8.73 -4.48
C TRP A 196 -48.75 -8.52 -5.91
N GLU A 197 -47.96 -8.90 -6.92
CA GLU A 197 -48.36 -8.82 -8.34
C GLU A 197 -49.56 -9.76 -8.61
N GLU A 198 -49.52 -11.00 -8.10
CA GLU A 198 -50.61 -11.98 -8.22
C GLU A 198 -51.93 -11.45 -7.61
N GLN A 199 -51.89 -10.93 -6.38
CA GLN A 199 -53.08 -10.35 -5.76
C GLN A 199 -53.60 -9.12 -6.51
N THR A 200 -52.69 -8.25 -6.96
CA THR A 200 -53.06 -7.03 -7.69
C THR A 200 -53.74 -7.36 -9.02
N ASP A 201 -53.23 -8.35 -9.75
CA ASP A 201 -53.84 -8.79 -11.01
C ASP A 201 -55.17 -9.52 -10.79
N LEU A 202 -55.30 -10.30 -9.71
CA LEU A 202 -56.59 -10.87 -9.30
C LEU A 202 -57.62 -9.78 -9.00
N PHE A 203 -57.25 -8.72 -8.28
CA PHE A 203 -58.14 -7.59 -8.02
C PHE A 203 -58.55 -6.85 -9.29
N ARG A 204 -57.63 -6.68 -10.25
CA ARG A 204 -57.92 -6.06 -11.55
C ARG A 204 -58.89 -6.92 -12.37
N GLN A 205 -58.68 -8.23 -12.43
CA GLN A 205 -59.59 -9.16 -13.12
C GLN A 205 -60.98 -9.17 -12.48
N ALA A 206 -61.06 -9.23 -11.14
CA ALA A 206 -62.34 -9.20 -10.43
C ALA A 206 -63.13 -7.90 -10.66
N ARG A 207 -62.43 -6.75 -10.71
CA ARG A 207 -63.04 -5.45 -11.01
C ARG A 207 -63.54 -5.36 -12.45
N TRP A 208 -62.75 -5.84 -13.41
CA TRP A 208 -63.16 -5.92 -14.82
C TRP A 208 -64.39 -6.79 -15.00
N TYR A 209 -64.41 -7.98 -14.37
CA TYR A 209 -65.55 -8.90 -14.44
C TYR A 209 -66.84 -8.28 -13.86
N ARG A 210 -66.75 -7.61 -12.69
CA ARG A 210 -67.89 -6.93 -12.06
C ARG A 210 -68.46 -5.81 -12.95
N SER A 211 -67.60 -4.97 -13.54
CA SER A 211 -68.03 -3.91 -14.46
C SER A 211 -68.65 -4.47 -15.75
N SER A 212 -68.15 -5.60 -16.26
CA SER A 212 -68.74 -6.28 -17.43
C SER A 212 -70.13 -6.88 -17.15
N MET A 213 -70.40 -7.27 -15.89
CA MET A 213 -71.72 -7.77 -15.49
C MET A 213 -72.72 -6.63 -15.35
N GLU A 214 -72.33 -5.54 -14.70
CA GLU A 214 -73.19 -4.34 -14.52
C GLU A 214 -73.59 -3.69 -15.86
N THR A 215 -72.70 -3.70 -16.85
CA THR A 215 -73.00 -3.21 -18.21
C THR A 215 -73.90 -4.15 -19.02
N ARG A 216 -73.95 -5.45 -18.70
CA ARG A 216 -74.89 -6.41 -19.31
C ARG A 216 -76.29 -6.31 -18.71
N THR A 217 -76.41 -5.95 -17.45
CA THR A 217 -77.72 -5.80 -16.77
C THR A 217 -78.45 -4.52 -17.15
N THR A 218 -77.74 -3.51 -17.66
CA THR A 218 -78.30 -2.21 -18.07
C THR A 218 -78.66 -2.12 -19.56
N ALA A 219 -78.42 -3.18 -20.34
CA ALA A 219 -78.62 -3.23 -21.80
C ALA A 219 -79.89 -4.01 -22.24
N THR A 220 -80.82 -4.28 -21.32
CA THR A 220 -82.17 -4.82 -21.58
C THR A 220 -83.22 -3.77 -21.26
#